data_AF-A0A345NWC2-F1
#
_entry.id   AF-A0A345NWC2-F1
#
_cell.length_a   1.000
_cell.length_b   1.000
_cell.length_c   1.000
_cell.angle_alpha   90.00
_cell.angle_beta   90.00
_cell.angle_gamma   90.00
#
_symmetry.space_group_name_H-M   'P 1'
#
loop_
_entity.id
_entity.type
_entity.pdbx_description
1 polymer ?
#
loop_
_entity_poly.entity_id
_entity_poly.type
_entity_poly.pdbx_seq_one_letter_code
_entity_poly.pdbx_strand_id
1 'polypeptide(L)'
;MRKSILPLKQILDQEAAINEARWREEEAEERGMKKGIEKGIEQGIEQTVRRTLKKNISIETIAEIMELPMERIRQIKEQKE
;
A
#
# COMPACT_ATOMS: atom_id res chain seq x y z
N MET A 1 -31.05 44.29 10.13
CA MET A 1 -29.69 43.91 10.59
C MET A 1 -29.42 42.43 10.29
N ARG A 2 -28.94 42.08 9.08
CA ARG A 2 -28.52 40.69 8.74
C ARG A 2 -27.19 40.62 7.96
N LYS A 3 -26.54 41.76 7.70
CA LYS A 3 -25.34 41.82 6.84
C LYS A 3 -24.02 41.47 7.55
N SER A 4 -23.97 41.39 8.89
CA SER A 4 -22.70 41.17 9.63
C SER A 4 -22.28 39.70 9.79
N ILE A 5 -23.19 38.74 9.63
CA ILE A 5 -22.90 37.30 9.83
C ILE A 5 -22.41 36.64 8.52
N LEU A 6 -22.75 37.23 7.37
CA LEU A 6 -22.42 36.69 6.05
C LEU A 6 -20.91 36.52 5.81
N PRO A 7 -20.03 37.48 6.20
CA PRO A 7 -18.59 37.32 6.03
C PRO A 7 -18.01 36.19 6.88
N LEU A 8 -18.49 36.03 8.12
CA LEU A 8 -18.03 34.97 9.02
C LEU A 8 -18.40 33.58 8.48
N LYS A 9 -19.62 33.41 7.96
CA LYS A 9 -20.03 32.16 7.31
C LYS A 9 -19.13 31.81 6.12
N GLN A 10 -18.83 32.79 5.26
CA GLN A 10 -17.97 32.57 4.09
C GLN A 10 -16.54 32.18 4.49
N ILE A 11 -16.02 32.73 5.58
CA ILE A 11 -14.70 32.35 6.11
C ILE A 11 -14.73 30.91 6.61
N LEU A 12 -15.73 30.54 7.39
CA LEU A 12 -15.88 29.17 7.90
C LEU A 12 -16.05 28.14 6.77
N ASP A 13 -16.83 28.45 5.73
CA ASP A 13 -17.01 27.59 4.56
C ASP A 13 -15.68 27.41 3.79
N GLN A 14 -14.87 28.47 3.68
CA GLN A 14 -13.53 28.41 3.07
C GLN A 14 -12.55 27.60 3.93
N GLU A 15 -12.52 27.82 5.23
CA GLU A 15 -11.69 27.07 6.17
C GLU A 15 -12.05 25.58 6.16
N ALA A 16 -13.33 25.23 6.10
CA ALA A 16 -13.78 23.86 5.96
C ALA A 16 -13.25 23.23 4.66
N ALA A 17 -13.38 23.92 3.52
CA ALA A 17 -12.87 23.43 2.24
C ALA A 17 -11.34 23.22 2.25
N ILE A 18 -10.58 24.15 2.83
CA ILE A 18 -9.12 24.04 2.98
C ILE A 18 -8.76 22.86 3.87
N ASN A 19 -9.43 22.73 5.02
CA ASN A 19 -9.19 21.62 5.94
C ASN A 19 -9.48 20.29 5.24
N GLU A 20 -10.61 20.14 4.56
CA GLU A 20 -10.91 18.91 3.84
C GLU A 20 -9.89 18.61 2.73
N ALA A 21 -9.39 19.62 2.02
CA ALA A 21 -8.35 19.43 1.02
C ALA A 21 -7.07 18.89 1.65
N ARG A 22 -6.63 19.46 2.78
CA ARG A 22 -5.47 18.98 3.54
C ARG A 22 -5.66 17.54 4.02
N TRP A 23 -6.82 17.22 4.61
CA TRP A 23 -7.14 15.86 5.03
C TRP A 23 -7.08 14.86 3.87
N ARG A 24 -7.56 15.24 2.68
CA ARG A 24 -7.48 14.37 1.49
C ARG A 24 -6.05 14.18 0.99
N GLU A 25 -5.22 15.21 1.06
CA GLU A 25 -3.80 15.15 0.69
C GLU A 25 -3.04 14.21 1.63
N GLU A 26 -3.20 14.39 2.94
CA GLU A 26 -2.61 13.53 3.97
C GLU A 26 -3.06 12.06 3.80
N GLU A 27 -4.36 11.82 3.59
CA GLU A 27 -4.89 10.48 3.37
C GLU A 27 -4.39 9.87 2.05
N ALA A 28 -4.18 10.68 1.00
CA ALA A 28 -3.64 10.22 -0.27
C ALA A 28 -2.17 9.83 -0.14
N GLU A 29 -1.37 10.61 0.58
CA GLU A 29 0.03 10.33 0.85
C GLU A 29 0.19 9.06 1.68
N GLU A 30 -0.56 8.92 2.79
CA GLU A 30 -0.52 7.75 3.65
C GLU A 30 -0.93 6.48 2.87
N ARG A 31 -2.03 6.55 2.10
CA ARG A 31 -2.46 5.42 1.26
C ARG A 31 -1.44 5.09 0.17
N GLY A 32 -0.83 6.10 -0.44
CA GLY A 32 0.22 5.94 -1.44
C GLY A 32 1.43 5.21 -0.86
N MET A 33 1.92 5.67 0.29
CA MET A 33 3.05 5.07 0.98
C MET A 33 2.76 3.63 1.41
N LYS A 34 1.61 3.38 2.04
CA LYS A 34 1.21 2.04 2.47
C LYS A 34 1.15 1.05 1.29
N LYS A 35 0.50 1.46 0.18
CA LYS A 35 0.45 0.66 -1.05
C LYS A 35 1.82 0.42 -1.66
N GLY A 36 2.70 1.42 -1.61
CA GLY A 36 4.09 1.31 -2.10
C GLY A 36 4.90 0.28 -1.31
N ILE A 37 4.84 0.35 0.02
CA ILE A 37 5.52 -0.59 0.92
C ILE A 37 4.99 -2.01 0.70
N GLU A 38 3.67 -2.19 0.70
CA GLU A 38 3.03 -3.51 0.54
C GLU A 38 3.44 -4.16 -0.80
N LYS A 39 3.38 -3.40 -1.90
CA LYS A 39 3.83 -3.88 -3.22
C LYS A 39 5.32 -4.20 -3.23
N GLY A 40 6.15 -3.37 -2.62
CA GLY A 40 7.60 -3.57 -2.56
C GLY A 40 7.98 -4.83 -1.79
N ILE A 41 7.32 -5.08 -0.65
CA ILE A 41 7.50 -6.30 0.15
C ILE A 41 7.09 -7.52 -0.67
N GLU A 42 5.91 -7.50 -1.29
CA GLU A 42 5.42 -8.63 -2.09
C GLU A 42 6.36 -8.94 -3.25
N GLN A 43 6.81 -7.92 -3.99
CA GLN A 43 7.78 -8.07 -5.07
C GLN A 43 9.11 -8.64 -4.56
N GLY A 44 9.59 -8.19 -3.40
CA GLY A 44 10.81 -8.73 -2.77
C GLY A 44 10.68 -10.20 -2.41
N ILE A 45 9.53 -10.61 -1.87
CA ILE A 45 9.20 -12.00 -1.58
C ILE A 45 9.19 -12.84 -2.86
N GLU A 46 8.45 -12.41 -3.89
CA GLU A 46 8.34 -13.13 -5.16
C GLU A 46 9.71 -13.31 -5.84
N GLN A 47 10.52 -12.24 -5.90
CA GLN A 47 11.88 -12.31 -6.45
C GLN A 47 12.77 -13.27 -5.67
N THR A 48 12.69 -13.24 -4.34
CA THR A 48 13.47 -14.14 -3.47
C THR A 48 13.08 -15.59 -3.72
N VAL A 49 11.78 -15.91 -3.69
CA VAL A 49 11.27 -17.25 -3.99
C VAL A 49 11.75 -17.73 -5.37
N ARG A 50 11.60 -16.91 -6.42
CA ARG A 50 12.05 -17.26 -7.78
C ARG A 50 13.54 -17.55 -7.84
N ARG A 51 14.38 -16.70 -7.21
CA ARG A 51 15.84 -16.89 -7.18
C ARG A 51 16.23 -18.16 -6.42
N THR A 52 15.54 -18.47 -5.33
CA THR A 52 15.79 -19.64 -4.49
C THR A 52 15.37 -20.93 -5.21
N LEU A 53 14.22 -20.92 -5.90
CA LEU A 53 13.78 -22.03 -6.76
C LEU A 53 14.78 -22.32 -7.89
N LYS A 54 15.39 -21.29 -8.50
CA LYS A 54 16.43 -21.45 -9.53
C LYS A 54 17.71 -22.13 -9.00
N LYS A 55 17.93 -22.14 -7.67
CA LYS A 55 19.05 -22.83 -7.02
C LYS A 55 18.73 -24.29 -6.64
N ASN A 56 17.60 -24.84 -7.13
CA ASN A 56 17.13 -26.19 -6.83
C ASN A 56 16.88 -26.46 -5.34
N ILE A 57 16.60 -25.41 -4.55
CA ILE A 57 16.14 -25.55 -3.16
C ILE A 57 14.67 -25.99 -3.19
N SER A 58 14.29 -26.91 -2.31
CA SER A 58 12.95 -27.49 -2.29
C SER A 58 11.89 -26.49 -1.83
N ILE A 59 10.65 -26.71 -2.25
CA ILE A 59 9.52 -25.82 -1.89
C ILE A 59 9.28 -25.84 -0.39
N GLU A 60 9.47 -27.00 0.25
CA GLU A 60 9.30 -27.21 1.68
C GLU A 60 10.30 -26.37 2.49
N THR A 61 11.58 -26.38 2.10
CA THR A 61 12.61 -25.56 2.75
C THR A 61 12.35 -24.06 2.54
N ILE A 62 11.87 -23.65 1.36
CA ILE A 62 11.52 -22.24 1.12
C ILE A 62 10.33 -21.82 1.99
N ALA A 63 9.30 -22.67 2.11
CA ALA A 63 8.13 -22.44 2.94
C ALA A 63 8.50 -22.28 4.42
N GLU A 64 9.41 -23.11 4.91
CA GLU A 64 9.93 -23.04 6.27
C GLU A 64 10.74 -21.76 6.51
N ILE A 65 11.74 -21.47 5.67
CA ILE A 65 12.63 -20.31 5.85
C ILE A 65 11.86 -18.98 5.75
N MET A 66 10.90 -18.91 4.82
CA MET A 66 10.18 -17.67 4.55
C MET A 66 8.86 -17.55 5.31
N GLU A 67 8.50 -18.58 6.10
CA GLU A 67 7.21 -18.69 6.78
C GLU A 67 6.02 -18.47 5.82
N LEU A 68 6.13 -19.04 4.61
CA LEU A 68 5.12 -18.90 3.56
C LEU A 68 4.38 -20.21 3.30
N PRO A 69 3.08 -20.14 2.94
CA PRO A 69 2.35 -21.31 2.49
C PRO A 69 3.02 -21.89 1.24
N MET A 70 3.16 -23.21 1.16
CA MET A 70 3.66 -23.88 -0.05
C MET A 70 2.83 -23.51 -1.28
N GLU A 71 1.53 -23.29 -1.12
CA GLU A 71 0.64 -22.84 -2.20
C GLU A 71 1.06 -21.49 -2.79
N ARG A 72 1.49 -20.54 -1.94
CA ARG A 72 1.99 -19.24 -2.41
C ARG A 72 3.25 -19.41 -3.25
N ILE A 73 4.16 -20.28 -2.82
CA ILE A 73 5.40 -20.58 -3.56
C ILE A 73 5.10 -21.25 -4.90
N ARG A 74 4.10 -22.15 -4.95
CA ARG A 74 3.63 -22.77 -6.19
C ARG A 74 3.05 -21.76 -7.16
N GLN A 75 2.20 -20.85 -6.68
CA GLN A 75 1.67 -19.75 -7.50
C GLN A 75 2.80 -18.90 -8.09
N ILE A 76 3.80 -18.52 -7.28
CA ILE A 76 4.95 -17.73 -7.76
C ILE A 76 5.77 -18.51 -8.80
N LYS A 77 5.91 -19.82 -8.62
CA LYS A 77 6.57 -20.71 -9.59
C LYS A 77 5.81 -20.79 -10.92
N GLU A 78 4.47 -20.81 -10.88
CA GLU A 78 3.59 -20.94 -12.04
C GLU A 78 3.38 -19.63 -12.81
N GLN A 79 3.45 -18.49 -12.11
CA GLN A 79 3.50 -17.18 -12.73
C GLN A 79 4.77 -17.10 -13.60
N LYS A 80 4.66 -17.45 -14.88
CA LYS A 80 5.73 -17.25 -15.86
C LYS A 80 5.85 -15.75 -16.14
N GLU A 81 7.07 -15.23 -15.98
CA GLU A 81 7.54 -14.07 -16.76
C GLU A 81 7.84 -14.54 -18.19
#